data_AF-A0A963WC45-F1
#
_entry.id   AF-A0A963WC45-F1
#
_cell.length_a   1.000
_cell.length_b   1.000
_cell.length_c   1.000
_cell.angle_alpha   90.00
_cell.angle_beta   90.00
_cell.angle_gamma   90.00
#
_symmetry.space_group_name_H-M   'P 1'
#
loop_
_entity.id
_entity.type
_entity.pdbx_description
1 polymer ?
#
loop_
_entity_poly.entity_id
_entity_poly.type
_entity_poly.pdbx_seq_one_letter_code
_entity_poly.pdbx_strand_id
1 'polypeptide(L)'
;VSKLWDGLADQPGGKPEHMASPLQIMTEGPLGGAAFNNEFGRPNLLGYFREYELLVGDDAGDVGADGPVQRGYHKPIMIAGGVGHIDAALTHKIEFPAGSLLIQLGGPGMRIGMGGGAASSLASGTNAAHLDFDSVQRGNPEIQRRAQEVITQCQALGAANPILAIHDVGAGGLSNAFPELTHDAGRGARFDLRGVPLEESGLAPKEIWCNESQERYVLAIAPESLPLFEQLCARERCPFAVVGQATEARQLEVVDATAPRADQPVDMPMDVLLGKPPKMHRNVTTAQRRFKPLDLGGVTLQDAVIKVLGHPTVASKRFLVTIGDRTVGGLSHRDQMVGPWQVPVADCAVTLADYAGFAGEAMSMGERTPLAALDAPA
;
A
#
# COMPACT_ATOMS: atom_id res chain seq x y z
N VAL A 1 -20.78 5.54 -22.91
CA VAL A 1 -19.39 5.12 -23.18
C VAL A 1 -18.66 5.06 -21.85
N SER A 2 -18.55 6.20 -21.16
CA SER A 2 -18.22 6.22 -19.73
C SER A 2 -19.44 5.79 -18.89
N LYS A 3 -19.15 5.13 -17.78
CA LYS A 3 -19.99 4.79 -16.63
C LYS A 3 -19.42 5.38 -15.34
N LEU A 4 -18.44 6.28 -15.45
CA LEU A 4 -17.94 7.03 -14.29
C LEU A 4 -19.00 7.99 -13.73
N TRP A 5 -19.86 8.51 -14.60
CA TRP A 5 -21.01 9.35 -14.29
C TRP A 5 -22.23 8.85 -15.08
N ASP A 6 -23.42 9.13 -14.57
CA ASP A 6 -24.70 8.62 -15.06
C ASP A 6 -24.72 7.08 -15.16
N GLY A 7 -23.90 6.42 -14.33
CA GLY A 7 -23.70 4.97 -14.30
C GLY A 7 -24.67 4.27 -13.34
N LEU A 8 -24.48 2.96 -13.12
CA LEU A 8 -25.23 2.24 -12.08
C LEU A 8 -25.02 2.91 -10.72
N ALA A 9 -23.79 3.29 -10.41
CA ALA A 9 -23.40 3.90 -9.14
C ALA A 9 -24.11 5.21 -8.77
N ASP A 10 -24.70 5.92 -9.74
CA ASP A 10 -25.43 7.18 -9.52
C ASP A 10 -26.94 6.97 -9.35
N GLN A 11 -27.44 5.74 -9.55
CA GLN A 11 -28.85 5.40 -9.41
C GLN A 11 -29.18 5.02 -7.95
N PRO A 12 -30.44 5.24 -7.49
CA PRO A 12 -30.88 4.77 -6.18
C PRO A 12 -30.64 3.26 -6.01
N GLY A 13 -29.89 2.88 -4.98
CA GLY A 13 -29.52 1.48 -4.72
C GLY A 13 -28.47 0.87 -5.67
N GLY A 14 -27.91 1.66 -6.59
CA GLY A 14 -26.92 1.18 -7.56
C GLY A 14 -25.50 1.02 -7.01
N LYS A 15 -25.20 1.61 -5.85
CA LYS A 15 -23.99 1.34 -5.06
C LYS A 15 -24.32 1.33 -3.56
N PRO A 16 -23.50 0.70 -2.69
CA PRO A 16 -23.62 0.87 -1.25
C PRO A 16 -23.50 2.35 -0.85
N GLU A 17 -24.40 2.82 0.02
CA GLU A 17 -24.50 4.26 0.37
C GLU A 17 -23.21 4.82 1.00
N HIS A 18 -22.49 4.01 1.76
CA HIS A 18 -21.23 4.37 2.42
C HIS A 18 -20.00 4.38 1.50
N MET A 19 -20.12 3.95 0.23
CA MET A 19 -19.01 3.98 -0.73
C MET A 19 -19.07 5.22 -1.61
N ALA A 20 -17.90 5.78 -1.96
CA ALA A 20 -17.79 6.84 -2.96
C ALA A 20 -18.16 6.32 -4.36
N SER A 21 -18.67 7.19 -5.24
CA SER A 21 -18.92 6.86 -6.64
C SER A 21 -17.61 6.74 -7.44
N PRO A 22 -17.60 6.07 -8.60
CA PRO A 22 -16.43 6.01 -9.47
C PRO A 22 -15.87 7.39 -9.84
N LEU A 23 -16.73 8.38 -10.14
CA LEU A 23 -16.30 9.75 -10.41
C LEU A 23 -15.64 10.40 -9.17
N GLN A 24 -16.21 10.23 -7.98
CA GLN A 24 -15.62 10.75 -6.75
C GLN A 24 -14.24 10.14 -6.51
N ILE A 25 -14.11 8.82 -6.67
CA ILE A 25 -12.83 8.10 -6.55
C ILE A 25 -11.80 8.65 -7.54
N MET A 26 -12.18 8.85 -8.81
CA MET A 26 -11.27 9.36 -9.84
C MET A 26 -10.99 10.87 -9.73
N THR A 27 -11.73 11.58 -8.87
CA THR A 27 -11.48 12.99 -8.56
C THR A 27 -10.52 13.12 -7.39
N GLU A 28 -10.80 12.43 -6.27
CA GLU A 28 -10.05 12.60 -5.02
C GLU A 28 -8.85 11.64 -4.91
N GLY A 29 -9.01 10.38 -5.35
CA GLY A 29 -8.00 9.34 -5.22
C GLY A 29 -6.66 9.68 -5.89
N PRO A 30 -6.66 10.08 -7.18
CA PRO A 30 -5.44 10.51 -7.86
C PRO A 30 -4.77 11.73 -7.20
N LEU A 31 -5.54 12.68 -6.66
CA LEU A 31 -5.00 13.84 -5.96
C LEU A 31 -4.31 13.42 -4.65
N GLY A 32 -4.90 12.51 -3.88
CA GLY A 32 -4.27 11.96 -2.67
C GLY A 32 -2.96 11.22 -2.98
N GLY A 33 -2.96 10.34 -3.99
CA GLY A 33 -1.75 9.63 -4.42
C GLY A 33 -0.66 10.55 -4.97
N ALA A 34 -1.04 11.57 -5.75
CA ALA A 34 -0.11 12.56 -6.26
C ALA A 34 0.45 13.46 -5.16
N ALA A 35 -0.39 13.94 -4.24
CA ALA A 35 0.03 14.72 -3.08
C ALA A 35 1.10 13.97 -2.28
N PHE A 36 0.88 12.67 -2.03
CA PHE A 36 1.87 11.84 -1.35
C PHE A 36 3.20 11.78 -2.09
N ASN A 37 3.18 11.45 -3.39
CA ASN A 37 4.41 11.35 -4.18
C ASN A 37 5.16 12.68 -4.28
N ASN A 38 4.42 13.79 -4.44
CA ASN A 38 4.96 15.13 -4.58
C ASN A 38 5.66 15.59 -3.29
N GLU A 39 4.98 15.44 -2.16
CA GLU A 39 5.48 15.89 -0.85
C GLU A 39 6.59 14.98 -0.32
N PHE A 40 6.50 13.67 -0.54
CA PHE A 40 7.61 12.73 -0.27
C PHE A 40 8.82 12.98 -1.18
N GLY A 41 8.57 13.39 -2.43
CA GLY A 41 9.60 13.70 -3.42
C GLY A 41 10.07 12.47 -4.21
N ARG A 42 9.13 11.73 -4.81
CA ARG A 42 9.43 10.72 -5.85
C ARG A 42 8.62 10.98 -7.12
N PRO A 43 9.20 10.84 -8.32
CA PRO A 43 8.48 11.10 -9.55
C PRO A 43 7.47 9.98 -9.86
N ASN A 44 6.28 10.35 -10.34
CA ASN A 44 5.27 9.40 -10.81
C ASN A 44 5.27 9.32 -12.34
N LEU A 45 5.95 8.30 -12.89
CA LEU A 45 6.29 8.23 -14.32
C LEU A 45 5.42 7.27 -15.13
N LEU A 46 4.60 6.44 -14.48
CA LEU A 46 3.83 5.40 -15.15
C LEU A 46 2.55 5.07 -14.39
N GLY A 47 1.50 4.70 -15.11
CA GLY A 47 0.30 4.13 -14.52
C GLY A 47 -0.68 3.67 -15.58
N TYR A 48 -1.75 3.02 -15.15
CA TYR A 48 -2.91 2.75 -15.99
C TYR A 48 -4.18 3.28 -15.34
N PHE A 49 -5.20 3.50 -16.15
CA PHE A 49 -6.54 3.82 -15.67
C PHE A 49 -7.54 3.05 -16.52
N ARG A 50 -8.31 2.19 -15.85
CA ARG A 50 -9.38 1.41 -16.44
C ARG A 50 -10.71 1.75 -15.81
N GLU A 51 -11.65 2.04 -16.67
CA GLU A 51 -13.06 2.01 -16.35
C GLU A 51 -13.67 0.73 -16.94
N TYR A 52 -14.47 0.02 -16.15
CA TYR A 52 -15.23 -1.12 -16.59
C TYR A 52 -16.46 -1.35 -15.70
N GLU A 53 -17.62 -1.41 -16.34
CA GLU A 53 -18.89 -1.78 -15.73
C GLU A 53 -19.74 -2.46 -16.82
N LEU A 54 -20.10 -3.72 -16.62
CA LEU A 54 -20.88 -4.52 -17.58
C LEU A 54 -21.78 -5.50 -16.86
N LEU A 55 -23.05 -5.54 -17.27
CA LEU A 55 -23.98 -6.62 -16.91
C LEU A 55 -23.68 -7.84 -17.80
N VAL A 56 -23.13 -8.89 -17.20
CA VAL A 56 -22.78 -10.12 -17.92
C VAL A 56 -23.90 -11.14 -17.78
N GLY A 57 -24.46 -11.59 -18.90
CA GLY A 57 -25.47 -12.66 -18.93
C GLY A 57 -26.89 -12.21 -19.28
N ASP A 58 -27.18 -10.90 -19.34
CA ASP A 58 -28.51 -10.38 -19.72
C ASP A 58 -28.84 -10.70 -21.20
N ASP A 59 -27.82 -10.69 -22.06
CA ASP A 59 -27.95 -11.06 -23.47
C ASP A 59 -27.79 -12.57 -23.73
N ALA A 60 -27.42 -13.38 -22.73
CA ALA A 60 -27.20 -14.81 -22.90
C ALA A 60 -28.51 -15.57 -22.62
N GLY A 61 -29.01 -16.35 -23.58
CA GLY A 61 -30.15 -17.25 -23.38
C GLY A 61 -29.88 -18.42 -22.41
N ASP A 62 -28.71 -18.43 -21.78
CA ASP A 62 -28.25 -19.39 -20.79
C ASP A 62 -27.49 -18.62 -19.72
N VAL A 63 -28.25 -17.93 -18.86
CA VAL A 63 -27.74 -17.49 -17.57
C VAL A 63 -27.46 -18.75 -16.78
N GLY A 64 -26.21 -18.98 -16.38
CA GLY A 64 -25.89 -20.07 -15.44
C GLY A 64 -26.74 -19.97 -14.15
N ALA A 65 -26.56 -20.89 -13.21
CA ALA A 65 -27.37 -20.98 -12.00
C ALA A 65 -27.54 -19.66 -11.20
N ASP A 66 -26.64 -18.69 -11.38
CA ASP A 66 -26.59 -17.42 -10.66
C ASP A 66 -27.30 -16.22 -11.37
N GLY A 67 -27.88 -16.41 -12.56
CA GLY A 67 -28.54 -15.31 -13.29
C GLY A 67 -27.55 -14.31 -13.96
N PRO A 68 -28.04 -13.16 -14.47
CA PRO A 68 -27.18 -12.07 -14.92
C PRO A 68 -26.36 -11.51 -13.76
N VAL A 69 -25.07 -11.24 -14.00
CA VAL A 69 -24.13 -10.77 -12.97
C VAL A 69 -23.52 -9.44 -13.39
N GLN A 70 -23.71 -8.41 -12.55
CA GLN A 70 -23.03 -7.14 -12.69
C GLN A 70 -21.54 -7.30 -12.38
N ARG A 71 -20.66 -6.91 -13.32
CA ARG A 71 -19.21 -6.90 -13.14
C ARG A 71 -18.67 -5.49 -13.28
N GLY A 72 -17.80 -5.09 -12.37
CA GLY A 72 -17.19 -3.77 -12.37
C GLY A 72 -16.32 -3.55 -11.13
N TYR A 73 -15.98 -2.29 -10.88
CA TYR A 73 -15.02 -1.90 -9.85
C TYR A 73 -15.61 -0.96 -8.78
N HIS A 74 -16.78 -1.29 -8.21
CA HIS A 74 -17.31 -0.57 -7.05
C HIS A 74 -16.33 -0.59 -5.86
N LYS A 75 -15.69 -1.74 -5.62
CA LYS A 75 -14.42 -1.78 -4.88
C LYS A 75 -13.32 -1.50 -5.92
N PRO A 76 -12.67 -0.32 -5.89
CA PRO A 76 -11.73 0.07 -6.93
C PRO A 76 -10.42 -0.72 -6.82
N ILE A 77 -9.67 -0.76 -7.92
CA ILE A 77 -8.24 -1.07 -7.87
C ILE A 77 -7.51 0.26 -7.70
N MET A 78 -7.01 0.52 -6.49
CA MET A 78 -6.01 1.56 -6.26
C MET A 78 -4.66 0.84 -6.13
N ILE A 79 -3.74 1.14 -7.03
CA ILE A 79 -2.43 0.50 -7.09
C ILE A 79 -1.34 1.55 -7.01
N ALA A 80 -0.34 1.27 -6.19
CA ALA A 80 0.90 2.03 -6.10
C ALA A 80 2.07 1.06 -6.13
N GLY A 81 3.10 1.41 -6.88
CA GLY A 81 4.34 0.65 -6.99
C GLY A 81 5.48 1.60 -7.36
N GLY A 82 6.70 1.10 -7.34
CA GLY A 82 7.87 1.90 -7.70
C GLY A 82 9.13 1.06 -7.72
N VAL A 83 10.22 1.71 -8.13
CA VAL A 83 11.58 1.16 -8.14
C VAL A 83 12.45 2.03 -7.24
N GLY A 84 13.41 1.41 -6.57
CA GLY A 84 14.46 2.08 -5.82
C GLY A 84 15.79 1.38 -6.02
N HIS A 85 16.85 1.97 -5.48
CA HIS A 85 18.20 1.42 -5.53
C HIS A 85 18.64 0.96 -4.15
N ILE A 86 19.41 -0.12 -4.12
CA ILE A 86 20.00 -0.66 -2.89
C ILE A 86 21.41 -1.13 -3.18
N ASP A 87 22.32 -0.91 -2.24
CA ASP A 87 23.65 -1.50 -2.29
C ASP A 87 23.53 -3.03 -2.17
N ALA A 88 24.27 -3.78 -3.01
CA ALA A 88 24.26 -5.24 -2.99
C ALA A 88 24.62 -5.83 -1.62
N ALA A 89 25.42 -5.13 -0.81
CA ALA A 89 25.76 -5.57 0.54
C ALA A 89 24.57 -5.51 1.52
N LEU A 90 23.48 -4.80 1.17
CA LEU A 90 22.31 -4.57 2.02
C LEU A 90 21.07 -5.35 1.57
N THR A 91 21.17 -6.22 0.57
CA THR A 91 20.01 -6.97 0.03
C THR A 91 19.55 -8.12 0.93
N HIS A 92 20.35 -8.51 1.91
CA HIS A 92 20.05 -9.58 2.85
C HIS A 92 19.87 -9.02 4.26
N LYS A 93 18.75 -9.37 4.90
CA LYS A 93 18.60 -9.14 6.33
C LYS A 93 19.63 -9.96 7.08
N ILE A 94 20.22 -9.37 8.11
CA ILE A 94 21.10 -10.07 9.03
C ILE A 94 20.34 -10.46 10.30
N GLU A 95 20.77 -11.55 10.92
CA GLU A 95 20.34 -11.86 12.28
C GLU A 95 21.04 -10.89 13.25
N PHE A 96 20.33 -10.46 14.28
CA PHE A 96 20.87 -9.60 15.33
C PHE A 96 20.84 -10.29 16.70
N PRO A 97 21.77 -9.95 17.60
CA PRO A 97 21.86 -10.60 18.90
C PRO A 97 20.76 -10.13 19.86
N ALA A 98 20.54 -10.92 20.91
CA ALA A 98 19.83 -10.45 22.09
C ALA A 98 20.52 -9.19 22.66
N GLY A 99 19.74 -8.27 23.22
CA GLY A 99 20.23 -6.98 23.67
C GLY A 99 20.14 -5.86 22.62
N SER A 100 19.91 -6.19 21.35
CA SER A 100 19.67 -5.18 20.31
C SER A 100 18.46 -4.31 20.65
N LEU A 101 18.59 -3.00 20.46
CA LEU A 101 17.52 -2.04 20.72
C LEU A 101 16.49 -2.09 19.59
N LEU A 102 15.21 -2.11 19.96
CA LEU A 102 14.10 -2.12 19.02
C LEU A 102 13.46 -0.73 19.00
N ILE A 103 13.44 -0.13 17.82
CA ILE A 103 13.09 1.28 17.63
C ILE A 103 11.90 1.42 16.70
N GLN A 104 10.99 2.32 17.05
CA GLN A 104 10.04 2.90 16.10
C GLN A 104 10.65 4.19 15.55
N LEU A 105 10.75 4.29 14.23
CA LEU A 105 11.16 5.49 13.50
C LEU A 105 9.95 6.09 12.77
N GLY A 106 9.81 7.40 12.80
CA GLY A 106 8.76 8.13 12.09
C GLY A 106 7.64 8.62 13.01
N GLY A 107 6.41 8.68 12.47
CA GLY A 107 5.29 9.38 13.10
C GLY A 107 4.81 8.77 14.43
N PRO A 108 4.18 9.59 15.31
CA PRO A 108 3.49 9.08 16.49
C PRO A 108 2.23 8.30 16.10
N GLY A 109 1.87 7.31 16.91
CA GLY A 109 0.65 6.52 16.73
C GLY A 109 -0.63 7.30 17.10
N MET A 110 -1.70 7.03 16.37
CA MET A 110 -3.06 7.54 16.55
C MET A 110 -4.04 6.37 16.51
N ARG A 111 -5.30 6.60 16.89
CA ARG A 111 -6.34 5.56 16.78
C ARG A 111 -6.86 5.47 15.33
N ILE A 112 -6.02 4.96 14.43
CA ILE A 112 -6.27 4.87 12.99
C ILE A 112 -6.12 3.42 12.53
N GLY A 113 -6.99 3.01 11.60
CA GLY A 113 -6.80 1.74 10.88
C GLY A 113 -6.99 0.50 11.75
N MET A 114 -7.79 0.58 12.83
CA MET A 114 -7.92 -0.54 13.76
C MET A 114 -8.52 -1.76 13.05
N GLY A 115 -7.72 -2.80 12.84
CA GLY A 115 -8.16 -4.02 12.17
C GLY A 115 -8.33 -3.91 10.66
N GLY A 116 -7.63 -2.97 10.00
CA GLY A 116 -7.65 -2.81 8.54
C GLY A 116 -7.34 -4.10 7.77
N GLY A 117 -6.42 -4.93 8.29
CA GLY A 117 -6.15 -6.27 7.75
C GLY A 117 -7.37 -7.20 7.71
N ALA A 118 -8.21 -7.18 8.74
CA ALA A 118 -9.44 -7.98 8.79
C ALA A 118 -10.54 -7.37 7.91
N ALA A 119 -10.70 -6.03 7.93
CA ALA A 119 -11.69 -5.32 7.13
C ALA A 119 -11.44 -5.46 5.61
N SER A 120 -10.17 -5.39 5.17
CA SER A 120 -9.80 -5.54 3.76
C SER A 120 -10.04 -6.94 3.20
N SER A 121 -10.08 -7.96 4.08
CA SER A 121 -10.30 -9.37 3.76
C SER A 121 -11.78 -9.74 3.55
N LEU A 122 -12.72 -8.83 3.83
CA LEU A 122 -14.17 -9.03 3.63
C LEU A 122 -14.66 -8.45 2.29
N ALA A 123 -15.80 -8.95 1.81
CA ALA A 123 -16.51 -8.36 0.68
C ALA A 123 -17.06 -6.99 1.08
N SER A 124 -16.81 -5.96 0.25
CA SER A 124 -17.26 -4.59 0.53
C SER A 124 -18.79 -4.49 0.45
N GLY A 125 -19.42 -3.73 1.36
CA GLY A 125 -20.86 -3.43 1.33
C GLY A 125 -21.71 -4.07 2.42
N THR A 126 -21.18 -5.03 3.19
CA THR A 126 -21.90 -5.70 4.32
C THR A 126 -21.52 -5.15 5.70
N ASN A 127 -20.75 -4.06 5.77
CA ASN A 127 -20.15 -3.59 7.01
C ASN A 127 -21.06 -2.61 7.77
N ALA A 128 -20.97 -2.65 9.10
CA ALA A 128 -21.57 -1.64 9.97
C ALA A 128 -20.73 -0.35 9.92
N ALA A 129 -21.37 0.82 9.96
CA ALA A 129 -20.74 2.14 9.80
C ALA A 129 -19.52 2.43 10.72
N HIS A 130 -19.36 1.71 11.83
CA HIS A 130 -18.17 1.86 12.69
C HIS A 130 -16.88 1.30 12.03
N LEU A 131 -16.98 0.24 11.22
CA LEU A 131 -15.84 -0.32 10.47
C LEU A 131 -15.40 0.61 9.32
N ASP A 132 -16.27 1.51 8.87
CA ASP A 132 -15.95 2.48 7.83
C ASP A 132 -15.06 3.61 8.38
N PHE A 133 -15.19 4.00 9.66
CA PHE A 133 -14.25 4.95 10.29
C PHE A 133 -12.84 4.36 10.40
N ASP A 134 -12.74 3.08 10.78
CA ASP A 134 -11.47 2.37 10.85
C ASP A 134 -10.84 2.17 9.46
N SER A 135 -11.60 2.37 8.38
CA SER A 135 -11.11 2.30 7.00
C SER A 135 -10.57 3.65 6.47
N VAL A 136 -10.74 4.74 7.22
CA VAL A 136 -10.18 6.05 6.87
C VAL A 136 -8.72 6.11 7.25
N GLN A 137 -7.85 6.22 6.25
CA GLN A 137 -6.40 6.34 6.43
C GLN A 137 -5.96 7.80 6.48
N ARG A 138 -4.83 8.05 7.13
CA ARG A 138 -4.21 9.38 7.23
C ARG A 138 -2.72 9.27 6.93
N GLY A 139 -2.29 9.87 5.83
CA GLY A 139 -0.87 9.97 5.49
C GLY A 139 -0.30 11.36 5.79
N ASN A 140 0.98 11.40 6.11
CA ASN A 140 1.82 12.60 6.26
C ASN A 140 3.16 12.40 5.53
N PRO A 141 3.23 12.67 4.22
CA PRO A 141 4.39 12.32 3.40
C PRO A 141 5.70 13.00 3.84
N GLU A 142 5.63 14.19 4.44
CA GLU A 142 6.79 14.89 5.00
C GLU A 142 7.48 14.10 6.12
N ILE A 143 6.71 13.44 6.99
CA ILE A 143 7.28 12.57 8.04
C ILE A 143 7.99 11.38 7.42
N GLN A 144 7.40 10.78 6.39
CA GLN A 144 8.06 9.70 5.66
C GLN A 144 9.32 10.18 4.95
N ARG A 145 9.34 11.42 4.44
CA ARG A 145 10.55 12.01 3.86
C ARG A 145 11.65 12.16 4.92
N ARG A 146 11.33 12.65 6.11
CA ARG A 146 12.31 12.74 7.22
C ARG A 146 12.85 11.37 7.63
N ALA A 147 11.99 10.35 7.72
CA ALA A 147 12.42 8.98 7.98
C ALA A 147 13.32 8.44 6.86
N GLN A 148 12.96 8.70 5.60
CA GLN A 148 13.77 8.33 4.44
C GLN A 148 15.16 8.97 4.49
N GLU A 149 15.29 10.23 4.87
CA GLU A 149 16.61 10.87 5.01
C GLU A 149 17.47 10.17 6.07
N VAL A 150 16.89 9.79 7.23
CA VAL A 150 17.62 9.01 8.25
C VAL A 150 18.10 7.68 7.67
N ILE A 151 17.22 6.95 6.97
CA ILE A 151 17.56 5.66 6.34
C ILE A 151 18.67 5.86 5.30
N THR A 152 18.58 6.89 4.47
CA THR A 152 19.60 7.24 3.46
C THR A 152 20.94 7.56 4.12
N GLN A 153 20.97 8.33 5.20
CA GLN A 153 22.21 8.63 5.92
C GLN A 153 22.81 7.37 6.56
N CYS A 154 22.00 6.50 7.16
CA CYS A 154 22.44 5.22 7.69
C CYS A 154 23.07 4.35 6.59
N GLN A 155 22.42 4.23 5.43
CA GLN A 155 22.96 3.51 4.27
C GLN A 155 24.28 4.12 3.76
N ALA A 156 24.38 5.45 3.70
CA ALA A 156 25.57 6.16 3.22
C ALA A 156 26.82 5.93 4.09
N LEU A 157 26.67 5.44 5.33
CA LEU A 157 27.78 5.04 6.19
C LEU A 157 28.42 3.70 5.78
N GLY A 158 27.85 2.97 4.82
CA GLY A 158 28.38 1.71 4.30
C GLY A 158 28.52 0.67 5.43
N ALA A 159 29.75 0.19 5.66
CA ALA A 159 30.04 -0.78 6.71
C ALA A 159 29.75 -0.27 8.14
N ALA A 160 29.63 1.05 8.33
CA ALA A 160 29.26 1.66 9.60
C ALA A 160 27.75 1.95 9.74
N ASN A 161 26.92 1.40 8.84
CA ASN A 161 25.47 1.50 8.94
C ASN A 161 24.98 0.92 10.28
N PRO A 162 24.29 1.72 11.14
CA PRO A 162 23.85 1.25 12.45
C PRO A 162 22.62 0.32 12.39
N ILE A 163 21.90 0.29 11.26
CA ILE A 163 20.67 -0.49 11.10
C ILE A 163 21.04 -1.96 10.86
N LEU A 164 20.70 -2.82 11.81
CA LEU A 164 20.86 -4.28 11.69
C LEU A 164 19.71 -4.88 10.88
N ALA A 165 18.49 -4.41 11.12
CA ALA A 165 17.31 -4.80 10.38
C ALA A 165 16.30 -3.66 10.40
N ILE A 166 15.49 -3.56 9.35
CA ILE A 166 14.39 -2.60 9.23
C ILE A 166 13.19 -3.30 8.58
N HIS A 167 11.99 -2.91 8.99
CA HIS A 167 10.72 -3.36 8.42
C HIS A 167 9.72 -2.20 8.40
N ASP A 168 8.83 -2.17 7.42
CA ASP A 168 7.71 -1.23 7.39
C ASP A 168 6.65 -1.57 8.44
N VAL A 169 5.85 -0.58 8.82
CA VAL A 169 4.67 -0.76 9.66
C VAL A 169 3.44 -0.55 8.79
N GLY A 170 2.72 -1.64 8.51
CA GLY A 170 1.49 -1.64 7.72
C GLY A 170 0.32 -2.26 8.47
N ALA A 171 -0.31 -3.28 7.87
CA ALA A 171 -1.44 -3.99 8.45
C ALA A 171 -1.09 -4.62 9.80
N GLY A 172 -1.96 -4.45 10.79
CA GLY A 172 -1.73 -4.89 12.17
C GLY A 172 -0.75 -4.01 12.96
N GLY A 173 -0.15 -2.99 12.36
CA GLY A 173 0.71 -2.04 13.07
C GLY A 173 1.95 -2.66 13.71
N LEU A 174 2.32 -2.16 14.89
CA LEU A 174 3.48 -2.66 15.65
C LEU A 174 3.31 -4.12 16.07
N SER A 175 2.06 -4.56 16.28
CA SER A 175 1.72 -5.93 16.64
C SER A 175 2.06 -6.97 15.58
N ASN A 176 2.24 -6.54 14.32
CA ASN A 176 2.76 -7.40 13.25
C ASN A 176 4.25 -7.13 13.01
N ALA A 177 4.62 -5.86 12.84
CA ALA A 177 5.95 -5.48 12.36
C ALA A 177 7.09 -5.90 13.31
N PHE A 178 6.93 -5.69 14.63
CA PHE A 178 7.98 -6.05 15.59
C PHE A 178 8.12 -7.57 15.77
N PRO A 179 7.02 -8.34 15.92
CA PRO A 179 7.12 -9.79 15.94
C PRO A 179 7.76 -10.36 14.67
N GLU A 180 7.42 -9.86 13.47
CA GLU A 180 8.08 -10.28 12.24
C GLU A 180 9.58 -9.97 12.25
N LEU A 181 9.97 -8.72 12.58
CA LEU A 181 11.37 -8.28 12.64
C LEU A 181 12.22 -9.16 13.59
N THR A 182 11.69 -9.48 14.75
CA THR A 182 12.40 -10.27 15.78
C THR A 182 12.34 -11.76 15.50
N HIS A 183 11.25 -12.25 14.91
CA HIS A 183 11.13 -13.63 14.48
C HIS A 183 12.16 -13.99 13.41
N ASP A 184 12.30 -13.14 12.39
CA ASP A 184 13.27 -13.27 11.29
C ASP A 184 14.71 -13.40 11.81
N ALA A 185 15.03 -12.77 12.95
CA ALA A 185 16.34 -12.83 13.59
C ALA A 185 16.49 -13.99 14.61
N GLY A 186 15.50 -14.87 14.75
CA GLY A 186 15.54 -15.95 15.74
C GLY A 186 15.44 -15.47 17.19
N ARG A 187 14.89 -14.27 17.45
CA ARG A 187 14.80 -13.66 18.78
C ARG A 187 13.36 -13.61 19.31
N GLY A 188 13.23 -13.43 20.63
CA GLY A 188 12.02 -12.84 21.22
C GLY A 188 12.22 -11.34 21.42
N ALA A 189 11.30 -10.71 22.14
CA ALA A 189 11.41 -9.31 22.47
C ALA A 189 10.59 -8.92 23.69
N ARG A 190 11.10 -7.91 24.40
CA ARG A 190 10.39 -7.23 25.48
C ARG A 190 10.22 -5.76 25.14
N PHE A 191 8.98 -5.30 25.10
CA PHE A 191 8.59 -3.93 24.78
C PHE A 191 8.00 -3.22 25.98
N ASP A 192 8.34 -1.94 26.15
CA ASP A 192 7.63 -1.04 27.04
C ASP A 192 6.55 -0.30 26.23
N LEU A 193 5.29 -0.64 26.49
CA LEU A 193 4.15 -0.06 25.80
C LEU A 193 4.07 1.46 25.98
N ARG A 194 4.54 1.97 27.13
CA ARG A 194 4.53 3.42 27.42
C ARG A 194 5.68 4.16 26.75
N GLY A 195 6.66 3.43 26.19
CA GLY A 195 7.70 3.99 25.34
C GLY A 195 7.23 4.28 23.90
N VAL A 196 6.06 3.77 23.49
CA VAL A 196 5.52 3.98 22.14
C VAL A 196 5.05 5.45 21.99
N PRO A 197 5.57 6.21 21.00
CA PRO A 197 5.12 7.56 20.74
C PRO A 197 3.67 7.60 20.25
N LEU A 198 2.85 8.44 20.86
CA LEU A 198 1.42 8.59 20.56
C LEU A 198 1.03 10.06 20.47
N GLU A 199 0.13 10.39 19.55
CA GLU A 199 -0.44 11.74 19.38
C GLU A 199 -1.65 11.97 20.30
N GLU A 200 -2.28 10.89 20.77
CA GLU A 200 -3.49 10.91 21.59
C GLU A 200 -3.25 10.23 22.94
N SER A 201 -3.84 10.78 24.00
CA SER A 201 -3.85 10.16 25.33
C SER A 201 -5.09 9.29 25.53
N GLY A 202 -5.01 8.32 26.44
CA GLY A 202 -6.16 7.47 26.80
C GLY A 202 -6.40 6.25 25.91
N LEU A 203 -5.47 5.95 24.99
CA LEU A 203 -5.55 4.74 24.16
C LEU A 203 -5.39 3.47 25.01
N ALA A 204 -6.25 2.49 24.74
CA ALA A 204 -6.14 1.17 25.34
C ALA A 204 -4.89 0.44 24.81
N PRO A 205 -4.33 -0.53 25.53
CA PRO A 205 -3.12 -1.24 25.09
C PRO A 205 -3.18 -1.82 23.67
N LYS A 206 -4.34 -2.39 23.30
CA LYS A 206 -4.57 -2.90 21.93
C LYS A 206 -4.55 -1.79 20.87
N GLU A 207 -4.99 -0.58 21.21
CA GLU A 207 -5.03 0.55 20.28
C GLU A 207 -3.63 1.11 20.08
N ILE A 208 -2.81 1.17 21.14
CA ILE A 208 -1.39 1.55 21.06
C ILE A 208 -0.63 0.55 20.18
N TRP A 209 -0.85 -0.75 20.38
CA TRP A 209 -0.07 -1.80 19.75
C TRP A 209 -0.51 -2.15 18.32
N CYS A 210 -1.81 -2.10 18.03
CA CYS A 210 -2.38 -2.60 16.77
C CYS A 210 -2.90 -1.51 15.81
N ASN A 211 -2.77 -0.21 16.13
CA ASN A 211 -3.14 0.83 15.18
C ASN A 211 -2.26 0.78 13.92
N GLU A 212 -2.85 1.12 12.79
CA GLU A 212 -2.19 1.15 11.48
C GLU A 212 -1.84 2.60 11.09
N SER A 213 -1.41 3.41 12.07
CA SER A 213 -0.89 4.76 11.78
C SER A 213 0.29 4.68 10.81
N GLN A 214 0.31 5.61 9.86
CA GLN A 214 1.23 5.63 8.72
C GLN A 214 2.61 6.22 9.09
N GLU A 215 3.52 6.18 8.11
CA GLU A 215 4.89 6.73 8.20
C GLU A 215 5.71 6.22 9.39
N ARG A 216 5.59 4.92 9.67
CA ARG A 216 6.36 4.24 10.71
C ARG A 216 7.20 3.10 10.14
N TYR A 217 8.39 2.95 10.70
CA TYR A 217 9.30 1.84 10.45
C TYR A 217 9.72 1.27 11.80
N VAL A 218 9.93 -0.05 11.84
CA VAL A 218 10.57 -0.71 12.98
C VAL A 218 11.99 -1.08 12.61
N LEU A 219 12.94 -0.88 13.52
CA LEU A 219 14.34 -1.19 13.27
C LEU A 219 15.05 -1.74 14.50
N ALA A 220 16.10 -2.51 14.24
CA ALA A 220 17.01 -3.03 15.25
C ALA A 220 18.39 -2.38 15.11
N ILE A 221 18.96 -1.89 16.22
CA ILE A 221 20.33 -1.38 16.28
C ILE A 221 21.08 -1.95 17.47
N ALA A 222 22.42 -1.96 17.40
CA ALA A 222 23.25 -2.25 18.57
C ALA A 222 23.16 -1.09 19.60
N PRO A 223 23.17 -1.35 20.92
CA PRO A 223 23.08 -0.29 21.94
C PRO A 223 24.13 0.82 21.80
N GLU A 224 25.36 0.47 21.43
CA GLU A 224 26.46 1.39 21.19
C GLU A 224 26.24 2.33 20.00
N SER A 225 25.35 1.96 19.08
CA SER A 225 24.99 2.77 17.90
C SER A 225 23.92 3.83 18.20
N LEU A 226 23.28 3.78 19.37
CA LEU A 226 22.19 4.70 19.71
C LEU A 226 22.61 6.19 19.65
N PRO A 227 23.78 6.62 20.19
CA PRO A 227 24.18 8.03 20.11
C PRO A 227 24.37 8.53 18.68
N LEU A 228 24.86 7.68 17.77
CA LEU A 228 24.97 8.00 16.35
C LEU A 228 23.56 8.13 15.73
N PHE A 229 22.69 7.17 15.99
CA PHE A 229 21.32 7.17 15.48
C PHE A 229 20.53 8.39 15.94
N GLU A 230 20.66 8.78 17.21
CA GLU A 230 20.10 10.01 17.79
C GLU A 230 20.53 11.27 17.03
N GLN A 231 21.81 11.37 16.69
CA GLN A 231 22.35 12.52 15.94
C GLN A 231 21.76 12.58 14.53
N LEU A 232 21.64 11.44 13.85
CA LEU A 232 21.03 11.34 12.52
C LEU A 232 19.55 11.76 12.56
N CYS A 233 18.78 11.20 13.48
CA CYS A 233 17.37 11.56 13.68
C CYS A 233 17.20 13.05 14.03
N ALA A 234 18.01 13.59 14.94
CA ALA A 234 17.95 15.00 15.31
C ALA A 234 18.25 15.94 14.13
N ARG A 235 19.25 15.59 13.29
CA ARG A 235 19.60 16.35 12.08
C ARG A 235 18.43 16.40 11.09
N GLU A 236 17.79 15.27 10.85
CA GLU A 236 16.63 15.18 9.93
C GLU A 236 15.31 15.57 10.60
N ARG A 237 15.36 15.91 11.90
CA ARG A 237 14.17 16.11 12.73
C ARG A 237 13.26 14.89 12.72
N CYS A 238 13.72 13.69 12.41
CA CYS A 238 12.84 12.52 12.38
C CYS A 238 12.54 12.05 13.82
N PRO A 239 11.26 11.91 14.22
CA PRO A 239 10.93 11.34 15.51
C PRO A 239 11.32 9.86 15.55
N PHE A 240 11.81 9.40 16.70
CA PHE A 240 12.02 7.99 16.94
C PHE A 240 11.88 7.70 18.44
N ALA A 241 11.68 6.43 18.79
CA ALA A 241 11.74 5.97 20.17
C ALA A 241 12.30 4.54 20.25
N VAL A 242 13.16 4.30 21.25
CA VAL A 242 13.50 2.94 21.66
C VAL A 242 12.33 2.40 22.47
N VAL A 243 11.62 1.43 21.92
CA VAL A 243 10.38 0.88 22.49
C VAL A 243 10.58 -0.49 23.13
N GLY A 244 11.72 -1.12 22.90
CA GLY A 244 12.01 -2.43 23.47
C GLY A 244 13.41 -2.93 23.19
N GLN A 245 13.64 -4.19 23.54
CA GLN A 245 14.90 -4.87 23.36
C GLN A 245 14.67 -6.32 22.91
N ALA A 246 15.51 -6.80 21.99
CA ALA A 246 15.53 -8.19 21.58
C ALA A 246 16.01 -9.09 22.72
N THR A 247 15.39 -10.25 22.89
CA THR A 247 15.71 -11.21 23.96
C THR A 247 16.17 -12.55 23.39
N GLU A 248 16.95 -13.29 24.17
CA GLU A 248 17.38 -14.65 23.80
C GLU A 248 16.20 -15.63 23.84
N ALA A 249 15.36 -15.52 24.88
CA ALA A 249 14.16 -16.31 25.01
C ALA A 249 13.16 -15.97 23.90
N ARG A 250 12.60 -16.99 23.23
CA ARG A 250 11.60 -16.86 22.15
C ARG A 250 10.19 -16.48 22.66
N GLN A 251 10.12 -15.46 23.49
CA GLN A 251 8.91 -14.92 24.10
C GLN A 251 8.66 -13.50 23.58
N LEU A 252 7.40 -13.16 23.32
CA LEU A 252 6.93 -11.80 23.12
C LEU A 252 6.32 -11.28 24.41
N GLU A 253 6.94 -10.25 24.97
CA GLU A 253 6.45 -9.54 26.15
C GLU A 253 6.17 -8.08 25.76
N VAL A 254 4.92 -7.64 25.90
CA VAL A 254 4.55 -6.22 25.80
C VAL A 254 4.08 -5.82 27.17
N VAL A 255 4.90 -5.01 27.86
CA VAL A 255 4.66 -4.65 29.25
C VAL A 255 4.09 -3.25 29.38
N ASP A 256 3.21 -3.06 30.35
CA ASP A 256 2.68 -1.76 30.75
C ASP A 256 2.93 -1.59 32.25
N ALA A 257 3.82 -0.66 32.61
CA ALA A 257 4.18 -0.41 34.01
C ALA A 257 3.01 0.10 34.86
N THR A 258 1.93 0.60 34.22
CA THR A 258 0.71 1.04 34.91
C THR A 258 -0.27 -0.11 35.18
N ALA A 259 -0.06 -1.28 34.57
CA ALA A 259 -0.88 -2.46 34.75
C ALA A 259 -0.25 -3.44 35.77
N PRO A 260 -1.03 -4.17 36.57
CA PRO A 260 -0.54 -5.29 37.37
C PRO A 260 0.19 -6.33 36.52
N ARG A 261 1.10 -7.10 37.11
CA ARG A 261 1.84 -8.16 36.39
C ARG A 261 0.92 -9.25 35.81
N ALA A 262 -0.23 -9.50 36.43
CA ALA A 262 -1.22 -10.45 35.93
C ALA A 262 -1.95 -9.97 34.66
N ASP A 263 -1.92 -8.66 34.40
CA ASP A 263 -2.69 -7.99 33.35
C ASP A 263 -1.75 -7.35 32.30
N GLN A 264 -0.55 -7.93 32.12
CA GLN A 264 0.34 -7.44 31.07
C GLN A 264 -0.31 -7.66 29.69
N PRO A 265 -0.28 -6.66 28.78
CA PRO A 265 -0.97 -6.72 27.50
C PRO A 265 -0.66 -7.94 26.66
N VAL A 266 0.61 -8.36 26.61
CA VAL A 266 1.06 -9.54 25.86
C VAL A 266 2.15 -10.25 26.65
N ASP A 267 1.97 -11.55 26.87
CA ASP A 267 2.99 -12.49 27.34
C ASP A 267 2.71 -13.84 26.69
N MET A 268 3.42 -14.16 25.60
CA MET A 268 3.25 -15.42 24.89
C MET A 268 4.48 -15.85 24.09
N PRO A 269 4.64 -17.16 23.81
CA PRO A 269 5.70 -17.64 22.93
C PRO A 269 5.53 -17.13 21.50
N MET A 270 6.65 -16.78 20.85
CA MET A 270 6.67 -16.30 19.46
C MET A 270 6.01 -17.30 18.49
N ASP A 271 6.21 -18.60 18.72
CA ASP A 271 5.69 -19.66 17.86
C ASP A 271 4.16 -19.84 17.98
N VAL A 272 3.55 -19.36 19.07
CA VAL A 272 2.09 -19.35 19.21
C VAL A 272 1.48 -18.24 18.35
N LEU A 273 2.11 -17.06 18.32
CA LEU A 273 1.66 -15.92 17.52
C LEU A 273 1.83 -16.18 16.02
N LEU A 274 2.99 -16.70 15.61
CA LEU A 274 3.36 -16.88 14.21
C LEU A 274 3.12 -18.29 13.69
N GLY A 275 2.49 -19.14 14.51
CA GLY A 275 2.09 -20.49 14.14
C GLY A 275 1.13 -20.47 12.95
N LYS A 276 1.45 -21.25 11.91
CA LYS A 276 0.63 -21.31 10.69
C LYS A 276 -0.52 -22.31 10.87
N PRO A 277 -1.79 -21.91 10.72
CA PRO A 277 -2.89 -22.87 10.63
C PRO A 277 -2.71 -23.79 9.40
N PRO A 278 -3.40 -24.94 9.35
CA PRO A 278 -3.38 -25.80 8.18
C PRO A 278 -3.72 -25.04 6.89
N LYS A 279 -3.04 -25.39 5.79
CA LYS A 279 -3.28 -24.76 4.48
C LYS A 279 -4.74 -24.96 4.07
N MET A 280 -5.39 -23.90 3.59
CA MET A 280 -6.78 -23.97 3.11
C MET A 280 -6.86 -24.83 1.83
N HIS A 281 -7.69 -25.86 1.87
CA HIS A 281 -8.07 -26.64 0.67
C HIS A 281 -9.36 -26.07 0.09
N ARG A 282 -9.30 -25.57 -1.16
CA ARG A 282 -10.48 -25.07 -1.89
C ARG A 282 -10.94 -26.12 -2.89
N ASN A 283 -12.13 -26.66 -2.72
CA ASN A 283 -12.77 -27.54 -3.70
C ASN A 283 -13.68 -26.68 -4.59
N VAL A 284 -13.31 -26.53 -5.87
CA VAL A 284 -13.95 -25.62 -6.83
C VAL A 284 -14.21 -26.32 -8.16
N THR A 285 -15.17 -25.81 -8.93
CA THR A 285 -15.52 -26.32 -10.27
C THR A 285 -15.43 -25.21 -11.31
N THR A 286 -15.08 -25.58 -12.55
CA THR A 286 -15.01 -24.63 -13.67
C THR A 286 -16.41 -24.26 -14.13
N ALA A 287 -16.72 -22.96 -14.15
CA ALA A 287 -17.95 -22.44 -14.74
C ALA A 287 -17.74 -22.16 -16.25
N GLN A 288 -18.56 -22.78 -17.10
CA GLN A 288 -18.59 -22.52 -18.53
C GLN A 288 -19.65 -21.45 -18.83
N ARG A 289 -19.33 -20.47 -19.68
CA ARG A 289 -20.27 -19.43 -20.12
C ARG A 289 -20.36 -19.39 -21.64
N ARG A 290 -21.55 -19.09 -22.17
CA ARG A 290 -21.78 -18.89 -23.60
C ARG A 290 -22.17 -17.44 -23.85
N PHE A 291 -21.53 -16.82 -24.84
CA PHE A 291 -21.78 -15.44 -25.23
C PHE A 291 -22.36 -15.39 -26.64
N LYS A 292 -23.25 -14.42 -26.89
CA LYS A 292 -23.69 -14.13 -28.26
C LYS A 292 -22.52 -13.55 -29.07
N PRO A 293 -22.39 -13.90 -30.36
CA PRO A 293 -21.47 -13.20 -31.25
C PRO A 293 -21.73 -11.70 -31.25
N LEU A 294 -20.66 -10.90 -31.38
CA LEU A 294 -20.76 -9.45 -31.48
C LEU A 294 -21.58 -9.07 -32.71
N ASP A 295 -22.70 -8.38 -32.50
CA ASP A 295 -23.49 -7.78 -33.57
C ASP A 295 -23.07 -6.32 -33.79
N LEU A 296 -22.58 -6.02 -34.99
CA LEU A 296 -22.16 -4.68 -35.39
C LEU A 296 -23.19 -4.00 -36.33
N GLY A 297 -24.37 -4.59 -36.49
CA GLY A 297 -25.47 -4.01 -37.26
C GLY A 297 -25.78 -2.58 -36.79
N GLY A 298 -25.74 -1.63 -37.73
CA GLY A 298 -26.03 -0.22 -37.44
C GLY A 298 -24.90 0.56 -36.75
N VAL A 299 -23.75 -0.06 -36.47
CA VAL A 299 -22.57 0.65 -35.93
C VAL A 299 -21.75 1.21 -37.08
N THR A 300 -21.68 2.54 -37.21
CA THR A 300 -20.79 3.17 -38.19
C THR A 300 -19.36 3.25 -37.66
N LEU A 301 -18.37 3.25 -38.56
CA LEU A 301 -16.96 3.40 -38.17
C LEU A 301 -16.72 4.73 -37.46
N GLN A 302 -17.34 5.82 -37.91
CA GLN A 302 -17.21 7.13 -37.29
C GLN A 302 -17.72 7.11 -35.85
N ASP A 303 -18.89 6.53 -35.60
CA ASP A 303 -19.44 6.39 -34.25
C ASP A 303 -18.56 5.52 -33.36
N ALA A 304 -18.03 4.42 -33.91
CA ALA A 304 -17.12 3.54 -33.18
C ALA A 304 -15.84 4.28 -32.76
N VAL A 305 -15.21 5.03 -33.68
CA VAL A 305 -14.00 5.81 -33.40
C VAL A 305 -14.26 6.87 -32.33
N ILE A 306 -15.35 7.63 -32.44
CA ILE A 306 -15.69 8.66 -31.45
C ILE A 306 -15.93 8.04 -30.07
N LYS A 307 -16.67 6.93 -30.00
CA LYS A 307 -16.95 6.22 -28.74
C LYS A 307 -15.68 5.62 -28.14
N VAL A 308 -14.82 4.99 -28.94
CA VAL A 308 -13.56 4.40 -28.44
C VAL A 308 -12.62 5.48 -27.92
N LEU A 309 -12.38 6.55 -28.68
CA LEU A 309 -11.51 7.65 -28.26
C LEU A 309 -12.07 8.43 -27.06
N GLY A 310 -13.40 8.48 -26.91
CA GLY A 310 -14.08 9.08 -25.76
C GLY A 310 -14.16 8.18 -24.52
N HIS A 311 -13.79 6.90 -24.61
CA HIS A 311 -13.82 6.00 -23.46
C HIS A 311 -12.68 6.33 -22.49
N PRO A 312 -12.93 6.53 -21.18
CA PRO A 312 -11.91 6.90 -20.19
C PRO A 312 -10.64 6.03 -20.19
N THR A 313 -10.77 4.71 -20.37
CA THR A 313 -9.64 3.78 -20.57
C THR A 313 -8.73 4.13 -21.76
N VAL A 314 -9.25 4.70 -22.85
CA VAL A 314 -8.49 5.06 -24.07
C VAL A 314 -8.16 6.55 -24.15
N ALA A 315 -9.06 7.40 -23.69
CA ALA A 315 -8.94 8.85 -23.72
C ALA A 315 -7.64 9.36 -23.05
N SER A 316 -7.26 10.60 -23.35
CA SER A 316 -6.06 11.23 -22.77
C SER A 316 -6.04 11.16 -21.24
N LYS A 317 -4.91 10.72 -20.68
CA LYS A 317 -4.69 10.61 -19.22
C LYS A 317 -4.09 11.86 -18.61
N ARG A 318 -4.09 12.99 -19.32
CA ARG A 318 -3.42 14.22 -18.88
C ARG A 318 -3.79 14.63 -17.44
N PHE A 319 -5.05 14.46 -17.05
CA PHE A 319 -5.53 14.79 -15.68
C PHE A 319 -4.89 13.95 -14.57
N LEU A 320 -4.43 12.72 -14.86
CA LEU A 320 -3.70 11.86 -13.92
C LEU A 320 -2.20 12.12 -13.94
N VAL A 321 -1.67 12.66 -15.04
CA VAL A 321 -0.24 12.84 -15.26
C VAL A 321 0.27 14.17 -14.71
N THR A 322 -0.45 15.27 -14.96
CA THR A 322 0.06 16.62 -14.64
C THR A 322 -0.09 17.02 -13.17
N ILE A 323 -0.83 16.23 -12.39
CA ILE A 323 -0.98 16.44 -10.94
C ILE A 323 0.21 15.89 -10.14
N GLY A 324 0.97 14.94 -10.71
CA GLY A 324 2.15 14.36 -10.10
C GLY A 324 3.44 14.96 -10.65
N ASP A 325 4.43 15.12 -9.77
CA ASP A 325 5.80 15.45 -10.14
C ASP A 325 6.39 14.33 -11.01
N ARG A 326 7.20 14.71 -12.00
CA ARG A 326 7.85 13.80 -12.96
C ARG A 326 9.35 14.04 -13.10
N THR A 327 9.93 14.90 -12.28
CA THR A 327 11.27 15.48 -12.47
C THR A 327 12.11 15.54 -11.20
N VAL A 328 11.51 15.43 -10.02
CA VAL A 328 12.21 15.45 -8.73
C VAL A 328 13.30 14.38 -8.71
N GLY A 329 14.48 14.76 -8.21
CA GLY A 329 15.68 13.92 -8.24
C GLY A 329 16.45 13.95 -9.57
N GLY A 330 15.94 14.56 -10.65
CA GLY A 330 16.72 14.81 -11.87
C GLY A 330 17.13 13.57 -12.68
N LEU A 331 16.63 12.39 -12.33
CA LEU A 331 16.96 11.11 -12.99
C LEU A 331 15.85 10.62 -13.94
N SER A 332 14.74 11.35 -14.08
CA SER A 332 13.68 11.01 -15.03
C SER A 332 14.14 11.21 -16.48
N HIS A 333 14.27 10.13 -17.25
CA HIS A 333 14.64 10.19 -18.67
C HIS A 333 13.43 10.09 -19.61
N ARG A 334 12.43 9.28 -19.25
CA ARG A 334 11.17 9.13 -19.99
C ARG A 334 9.99 9.19 -19.05
N ASP A 335 9.27 10.31 -19.12
CA ASP A 335 7.95 10.46 -18.52
C ASP A 335 6.85 10.18 -19.55
N GLN A 336 5.60 10.28 -19.10
CA GLN A 336 4.41 10.00 -19.89
C GLN A 336 4.26 10.96 -21.09
N MET A 337 4.76 12.21 -20.98
CA MET A 337 4.52 13.29 -21.93
C MET A 337 5.53 13.25 -23.09
N VAL A 338 5.05 13.04 -24.32
CA VAL A 338 5.89 12.82 -25.49
C VAL A 338 5.89 14.02 -26.44
N GLY A 339 7.09 14.38 -26.89
CA GLY A 339 7.34 15.31 -27.99
C GLY A 339 6.99 16.78 -27.68
N PRO A 340 7.14 17.68 -28.67
CA PRO A 340 6.94 19.13 -28.47
C PRO A 340 5.55 19.52 -27.96
N TRP A 341 4.53 18.67 -28.19
CA TRP A 341 3.15 18.91 -27.77
C TRP A 341 2.79 18.29 -26.41
N GLN A 342 3.75 17.62 -25.75
CA GLN A 342 3.59 17.00 -24.43
C GLN A 342 2.31 16.15 -24.34
N VAL A 343 2.19 15.18 -25.25
CA VAL A 343 1.02 14.28 -25.32
C VAL A 343 1.28 13.06 -24.44
N PRO A 344 0.39 12.69 -23.49
CA PRO A 344 0.63 11.62 -22.52
C PRO A 344 0.46 10.22 -23.14
N VAL A 345 1.44 9.76 -23.93
CA VAL A 345 1.37 8.52 -24.73
C VAL A 345 2.66 7.70 -24.69
N ALA A 346 3.59 7.96 -23.77
CA ALA A 346 4.74 7.07 -23.61
C ALA A 346 4.31 5.69 -23.09
N ASP A 347 4.81 4.62 -23.72
CA ASP A 347 4.45 3.23 -23.38
C ASP A 347 5.16 2.70 -22.12
N CYS A 348 6.28 3.31 -21.75
CA CYS A 348 7.07 2.93 -20.59
C CYS A 348 7.71 4.17 -19.95
N ALA A 349 8.08 4.03 -18.67
CA ALA A 349 8.91 4.99 -17.98
C ALA A 349 10.37 4.53 -17.98
N VAL A 350 11.29 5.48 -18.05
CA VAL A 350 12.73 5.24 -17.99
C VAL A 350 13.38 6.23 -17.02
N THR A 351 14.17 5.71 -16.09
CA THR A 351 15.00 6.48 -15.16
C THR A 351 16.48 6.22 -15.45
N LEU A 352 17.34 7.18 -15.15
CA LEU A 352 18.79 7.00 -15.13
C LEU A 352 19.22 6.41 -13.79
N ALA A 353 20.21 5.53 -13.82
CA ALA A 353 20.75 4.90 -12.61
C ALA A 353 21.56 5.89 -11.75
N ASP A 354 22.22 6.86 -12.39
CA ASP A 354 23.03 7.89 -11.74
C ASP A 354 23.13 9.17 -12.59
N TYR A 355 23.87 10.17 -12.10
CA TYR A 355 24.09 11.46 -12.78
C TYR A 355 25.29 11.47 -13.74
N ALA A 356 25.96 10.32 -13.96
CA ALA A 356 27.21 10.23 -14.70
C ALA A 356 27.05 9.49 -16.04
N GLY A 357 26.24 8.44 -16.07
CA GLY A 357 26.07 7.55 -17.21
C GLY A 357 24.69 7.64 -17.87
N PHE A 358 24.48 6.74 -18.84
CA PHE A 358 23.21 6.54 -19.54
C PHE A 358 22.53 5.20 -19.22
N ALA A 359 23.08 4.45 -18.27
CA ALA A 359 22.44 3.25 -17.74
C ALA A 359 21.21 3.65 -16.91
N GLY A 360 20.26 2.73 -16.74
CA GLY A 360 19.01 3.05 -16.06
C GLY A 360 18.02 1.89 -15.98
N GLU A 361 16.83 2.20 -15.49
CA GLU A 361 15.75 1.26 -15.26
C GLU A 361 14.56 1.58 -16.16
N ALA A 362 13.78 0.55 -16.51
CA ALA A 362 12.55 0.70 -17.26
C ALA A 362 11.38 0.10 -16.50
N MET A 363 10.22 0.77 -16.55
CA MET A 363 8.97 0.31 -15.98
C MET A 363 7.88 0.28 -17.04
N SER A 364 7.06 -0.77 -17.05
CA SER A 364 5.89 -0.90 -17.92
C SER A 364 4.75 -1.61 -17.19
N MET A 365 3.49 -1.32 -17.53
CA MET A 365 2.32 -2.02 -16.99
C MET A 365 1.49 -2.62 -18.14
N GLY A 366 1.08 -3.88 -17.97
CA GLY A 366 0.19 -4.57 -18.89
C GLY A 366 -0.99 -5.16 -18.13
N GLU A 367 -2.21 -4.77 -18.48
CA GLU A 367 -3.43 -5.28 -17.87
C GLU A 367 -4.59 -5.33 -18.88
N ARG A 368 -5.41 -6.38 -18.79
CA ARG A 368 -6.58 -6.60 -19.66
C ARG A 368 -7.72 -7.27 -18.91
N THR A 369 -8.00 -6.81 -17.69
CA THR A 369 -8.98 -7.44 -16.79
C THR A 369 -10.39 -7.67 -17.37
N PRO A 370 -10.93 -6.89 -18.35
CA PRO A 370 -12.22 -7.21 -18.96
C PRO A 370 -12.27 -8.56 -19.66
N LEU A 371 -11.14 -9.07 -20.15
CA LEU A 371 -11.10 -10.39 -20.79
C LEU A 371 -11.56 -11.49 -19.84
N ALA A 372 -11.17 -11.40 -18.56
CA ALA A 372 -11.54 -12.38 -17.55
C ALA A 372 -13.04 -12.40 -17.19
N ALA A 373 -13.82 -11.40 -17.63
CA ALA A 373 -15.27 -11.46 -17.53
C ALA A 373 -15.88 -12.46 -18.54
N LEU A 374 -15.19 -12.69 -19.66
CA LEU A 374 -15.59 -13.56 -20.76
C LEU A 374 -14.83 -14.89 -20.74
N ASP A 375 -13.50 -14.82 -20.79
CA ASP A 375 -12.57 -15.95 -20.84
C ASP A 375 -11.36 -15.64 -19.96
N ALA A 376 -11.29 -16.25 -18.78
CA ALA A 376 -10.26 -15.97 -17.77
C ALA A 376 -8.82 -16.36 -18.20
N PRO A 377 -8.61 -17.46 -18.94
CA PRO A 377 -7.32 -17.79 -19.58
C PRO A 377 -6.82 -16.85 -20.70
N ALA A 378 -7.62 -15.92 -21.22
CA ALA A 378 -7.35 -15.20 -22.47
C ALA A 378 -6.58 -13.88 -22.36
#